data_AF-A0A920RYG4-F1
#
_entry.id   AF-A0A920RYG4-F1
#
_cell.length_a   1.000
_cell.length_b   1.000
_cell.length_c   1.000
_cell.angle_alpha   90.00
_cell.angle_beta   90.00
_cell.angle_gamma   90.00
#
_symmetry.space_group_name_H-M   'P 1'
#
loop_
_entity.id
_entity.type
_entity.pdbx_description
1 polymer ?
#
loop_
_entity_poly.entity_id
_entity_poly.type
_entity_poly.pdbx_seq_one_letter_code
_entity_poly.pdbx_strand_id
1 'polypeptide(L)'
;MIKEYASKGLKPKFTIAELKKAGVNFNTTLNEKSPAQIIELEGDNLTETYIGFHNFYVITTYNRNVMYALSVILLGQKIQSTVN
;
A
#
# COMPACT_ATOMS: atom_id res chain seq x y z
N MET A 1 8.63 -2.12 -15.93
CA MET A 1 8.14 -0.78 -15.57
C MET A 1 7.47 -0.72 -14.19
N ILE A 2 6.20 -1.10 -13.95
CA ILE A 2 5.61 -0.96 -12.59
C ILE A 2 6.15 -2.00 -11.60
N LYS A 3 6.36 -3.25 -12.03
CA LYS A 3 6.89 -4.34 -11.18
C LYS A 3 8.24 -4.06 -10.53
N GLU A 4 9.05 -3.16 -11.09
CA GLU A 4 10.35 -2.78 -10.51
C GLU A 4 10.21 -1.90 -9.26
N TYR A 5 9.05 -1.24 -9.10
CA TYR A 5 8.71 -0.45 -7.92
C TYR A 5 7.98 -1.28 -6.86
N ALA A 6 7.56 -2.51 -7.20
CA ALA A 6 7.12 -3.49 -6.22
C ALA A 6 8.33 -3.96 -5.42
N SER A 7 8.26 -3.85 -4.09
CA SER A 7 9.32 -4.30 -3.21
C SER A 7 8.79 -5.29 -2.20
N LYS A 8 9.59 -6.34 -1.95
CA LYS A 8 9.35 -7.32 -0.90
C LYS A 8 9.53 -6.75 0.51
N GLY A 9 10.09 -5.55 0.63
CA GLY A 9 10.29 -4.84 1.90
C GLY A 9 9.10 -3.97 2.28
N LEU A 10 8.82 -3.88 3.59
CA LEU A 10 7.66 -3.18 4.15
C LEU A 10 7.85 -1.66 4.27
N LYS A 11 9.10 -1.21 4.37
CA LYS A 11 9.42 0.22 4.47
C LYS A 11 9.28 0.87 3.08
N PRO A 12 8.51 1.96 2.95
CA PRO A 12 8.37 2.63 1.66
C PRO A 12 9.70 3.18 1.19
N LYS A 13 10.02 2.91 -0.07
CA LYS A 13 11.29 3.31 -0.71
C LYS A 13 11.13 4.46 -1.70
N PHE A 14 9.89 4.75 -2.08
CA PHE A 14 9.58 5.74 -3.10
C PHE A 14 8.67 6.82 -2.54
N THR A 15 8.51 7.86 -3.34
CA THR A 15 7.56 8.95 -3.15
C THR A 15 6.43 8.86 -4.16
N ILE A 16 5.33 9.55 -3.90
CA ILE A 16 4.23 9.69 -4.87
C ILE A 16 4.75 10.26 -6.20
N ALA A 17 5.64 11.25 -6.17
CA ALA A 17 6.24 11.85 -7.37
C ALA A 17 6.95 10.82 -8.25
N GLU A 18 7.77 9.95 -7.64
CA GLU A 18 8.53 8.92 -8.36
C GLU A 18 7.60 7.87 -8.97
N LEU A 19 6.59 7.43 -8.22
CA LEU A 19 5.62 6.45 -8.71
C LEU A 19 4.70 7.03 -9.81
N LYS A 20 4.33 8.32 -9.74
CA LYS A 20 3.63 9.01 -10.84
C LYS A 20 4.47 9.03 -12.12
N LYS A 21 5.76 9.36 -12.02
CA LYS A 21 6.68 9.31 -13.16
C LYS A 21 6.82 7.91 -13.75
N ALA A 22 6.64 6.88 -12.93
CA ALA A 22 6.61 5.48 -13.35
C ALA A 22 5.26 5.03 -13.97
N GLY A 23 4.28 5.93 -14.08
CA GLY A 23 2.97 5.67 -14.68
C GLY A 23 1.87 5.22 -13.71
N VAL A 24 2.11 5.31 -12.38
CA VAL A 24 1.08 5.00 -11.37
C VAL A 24 0.16 6.21 -11.18
N ASN A 25 -1.15 5.99 -11.33
CA ASN A 25 -2.16 7.01 -11.07
C ASN A 25 -2.58 6.97 -9.60
N PHE A 26 -2.64 8.15 -8.97
CA PHE A 26 -3.05 8.30 -7.57
C PHE A 26 -4.30 9.16 -7.47
N ASN A 27 -5.30 8.68 -6.74
CA ASN A 27 -6.43 9.50 -6.29
C ASN A 27 -6.26 9.80 -4.80
N THR A 28 -5.45 10.81 -4.48
CA THR A 28 -5.11 11.18 -3.09
C THR A 28 -4.81 12.67 -2.98
N THR A 29 -5.04 13.24 -1.80
CA THR A 29 -4.69 14.62 -1.44
C THR A 29 -3.29 14.74 -0.81
N LEU A 30 -2.58 13.62 -0.65
CA LEU A 30 -1.23 13.59 -0.10
C LEU A 30 -0.22 14.33 -0.99
N ASN A 31 0.79 14.94 -0.37
CA ASN A 31 1.82 15.69 -1.11
C ASN A 31 2.70 14.75 -1.95
N GLU A 32 3.35 15.29 -2.99
CA GLU A 32 4.15 14.47 -3.90
C GLU A 32 5.40 13.84 -3.25
N LYS A 33 5.86 14.40 -2.13
CA LYS A 33 6.99 13.90 -1.34
C LYS A 33 6.59 12.79 -0.36
N SER A 34 5.31 12.45 -0.29
CA SER A 34 4.80 11.49 0.68
C SER A 34 5.35 10.10 0.37
N PRO A 35 5.83 9.35 1.38
CA PRO A 35 6.32 8.00 1.17
C PRO A 35 5.22 7.08 0.67
N ALA A 36 5.52 6.33 -0.38
CA ALA A 36 4.62 5.38 -1.03
C ALA A 36 5.39 4.14 -1.49
N GLN A 37 4.68 3.02 -1.59
CA GLN A 37 5.23 1.73 -1.99
C GLN A 37 4.19 0.92 -2.72
N ILE A 38 4.60 0.29 -3.83
CA ILE A 38 3.75 -0.69 -4.51
C ILE A 38 3.86 -2.02 -3.76
N ILE A 39 2.71 -2.60 -3.47
CA ILE A 39 2.54 -3.88 -2.80
C ILE A 39 1.82 -4.79 -3.78
N GLU A 40 2.45 -5.90 -4.13
CA GLU A 40 1.83 -6.96 -4.92
C GLU A 40 1.44 -8.11 -4.00
N LEU A 41 0.20 -8.56 -4.09
CA LEU A 41 -0.29 -9.77 -3.47
C LEU A 41 -0.61 -10.80 -4.54
N GLU A 42 0.06 -11.94 -4.47
CA GLU A 42 -0.24 -13.09 -5.31
C GLU A 42 -1.32 -13.93 -4.61
N GLY A 43 -2.51 -13.99 -5.22
CA GLY A 43 -3.57 -14.93 -4.85
C GLY A 43 -3.70 -16.04 -5.88
N ASP A 44 -4.52 -17.05 -5.58
CA ASP A 44 -4.65 -18.28 -6.37
C ASP A 44 -4.97 -18.05 -7.86
N ASN A 45 -5.71 -16.99 -8.19
CA ASN A 45 -6.10 -16.68 -9.58
C ASN A 45 -5.93 -15.20 -9.98
N LEU A 46 -5.47 -14.33 -9.07
CA LEU A 46 -5.33 -12.90 -9.35
C LEU A 46 -4.17 -12.29 -8.55
N THR A 47 -3.36 -11.49 -9.24
CA THR A 47 -2.42 -10.60 -8.57
C THR A 47 -3.13 -9.28 -8.27
N GLU A 48 -3.28 -8.96 -6.99
CA GLU A 48 -3.80 -7.67 -6.56
C GLU A 48 -2.64 -6.71 -6.27
N THR A 49 -2.81 -5.45 -6.68
CA THR A 49 -1.81 -4.41 -6.46
C THR A 49 -2.38 -3.32 -5.57
N TYR A 50 -1.67 -3.01 -4.49
CA TYR A 50 -2.01 -1.98 -3.53
C TYR A 50 -0.92 -0.92 -3.46
N ILE A 51 -1.31 0.28 -3.03
CA ILE A 51 -0.38 1.34 -2.66
C ILE A 51 -0.36 1.47 -1.14
N GLY A 52 0.79 1.16 -0.53
CA GLY A 52 1.05 1.40 0.88
C GLY A 52 1.71 2.76 1.10
N PHE A 53 1.03 3.67 1.80
CA PHE A 53 1.64 4.91 2.29
C PHE A 53 2.35 4.72 3.64
N HIS A 54 2.91 5.80 4.20
CA HIS A 54 3.61 5.76 5.48
C HIS A 54 2.84 5.03 6.60
N ASN A 55 1.53 5.30 6.76
CA ASN A 55 0.74 4.66 7.82
C ASN A 55 0.55 3.16 7.61
N PHE A 56 0.57 2.67 6.36
CA PHE A 56 0.59 1.23 6.10
C PHE A 56 1.84 0.59 6.70
N TYR A 57 3.01 1.21 6.48
CA TYR A 57 4.26 0.76 7.10
C TYR A 57 4.21 0.83 8.63
N VAL A 58 3.61 1.88 9.21
CA VAL A 58 3.45 1.97 10.67
C VAL A 58 2.69 0.77 11.23
N ILE A 59 1.60 0.32 10.59
CA ILE A 59 0.87 -0.89 11.03
C ILE A 59 1.76 -2.13 10.98
N THR A 60 2.62 -2.25 9.97
CA THR A 60 3.55 -3.39 9.85
C THR A 60 4.65 -3.40 10.92
N THR A 61 4.81 -2.33 11.69
CA THR A 61 5.74 -2.33 12.84
C THR A 61 5.23 -3.15 14.01
N TYR A 62 3.91 -3.40 14.08
CA TYR A 62 3.30 -4.29 15.07
C TYR A 62 3.53 -5.76 14.69
N ASN A 63 3.34 -6.08 13.41
CA ASN A 63 3.67 -7.38 12.83
C ASN A 63 4.17 -7.16 11.39
N ARG A 64 5.40 -7.62 11.11
CA ARG A 64 6.10 -7.43 9.84
C ARG A 64 5.56 -8.33 8.72
N ASN A 65 4.27 -8.24 8.46
CA ASN A 65 3.56 -9.02 7.45
C ASN A 65 2.56 -8.13 6.70
N VAL A 66 2.62 -8.13 5.37
CA VAL A 66 1.74 -7.34 4.49
C VAL A 66 0.28 -7.75 4.65
N MET A 67 0.01 -9.05 4.64
CA MET A 67 -1.35 -9.60 4.77
C MET A 67 -1.96 -9.25 6.12
N TYR A 68 -1.16 -9.24 7.19
CA TYR A 68 -1.60 -8.76 8.51
C TYR A 68 -2.05 -7.30 8.43
N ALA A 69 -1.20 -6.41 7.90
CA ALA A 69 -1.51 -4.99 7.84
C ALA A 69 -2.74 -4.69 6.95
N LEU A 70 -2.87 -5.37 5.81
CA LEU A 70 -4.06 -5.26 4.96
C LEU A 70 -5.31 -5.79 5.66
N SER A 71 -5.23 -6.94 6.36
CA SER A 71 -6.37 -7.50 7.09
C SER A 71 -6.87 -6.54 8.17
N VAL A 72 -5.96 -5.89 8.91
CA VAL A 72 -6.32 -4.88 9.92
C VAL A 72 -7.05 -3.69 9.29
N ILE A 73 -6.55 -3.17 8.16
CA ILE A 73 -7.16 -2.03 7.46
C ILE A 73 -8.54 -2.40 6.91
N LEU A 74 -8.63 -3.51 6.17
CA LEU A 74 -9.87 -3.95 5.53
C LEU A 74 -10.95 -4.30 6.55
N LEU A 75 -10.59 -4.98 7.65
CA LEU A 75 -11.51 -5.26 8.75
C LEU A 75 -12.00 -3.97 9.40
N GLY A 76 -11.11 -3.02 9.68
CA GLY A 76 -11.48 -1.71 10.24
C GLY A 76 -12.46 -0.95 9.36
N GLN A 77 -12.21 -0.90 8.05
CA GLN A 77 -13.12 -0.29 7.07
C GLN A 77 -14.48 -1.01 7.02
N LYS A 78 -14.48 -2.34 7.07
CA LYS A 78 -15.71 -3.13 7.06
C LYS A 78 -16.56 -2.86 8.31
N ILE A 79 -15.94 -2.75 9.48
CA ILE A 79 -16.63 -2.39 10.72
C ILE A 79 -17.16 -0.96 10.62
N GLN A 80 -16.34 0.01 10.22
CA GLN A 80 -16.76 1.41 10.10
C GLN A 80 -17.94 1.59 9.15
N SER A 81 -17.91 0.92 7.99
CA SER A 81 -19.03 0.95 7.02
C SER A 81 -20.31 0.26 7.50
N THR A 82 -20.24 -0.54 8.57
CA THR A 82 -21.41 -1.18 9.17
C THR A 82 -22.02 -0.33 10.29
N VAL A 83 -21.22 0.56 10.89
CA VAL A 83 -21.64 1.43 12.02
C VAL A 83 -22.18 2.77 11.54
N ASN A 84 -21.84 3.20 10.32
CA ASN A 84 -22.40 4.37 9.64
C ASN A 84 -23.63 4.00 8.82
#